data_AF-A0A1H4Y435-F1
#
_entry.id   AF-A0A1H4Y435-F1
#
_cell.length_a   1.000
_cell.length_b   1.000
_cell.length_c   1.000
_cell.angle_alpha   90.00
_cell.angle_beta   90.00
_cell.angle_gamma   90.00
#
_symmetry.space_group_name_H-M   'P 1'
#
loop_
_entity.id
_entity.type
_entity.pdbx_description
1 polymer ?
#
loop_
_entity_poly.entity_id
_entity_poly.type
_entity_poly.pdbx_seq_one_letter_code
_entity_poly.pdbx_strand_id
1 'polypeptide(L)'
;MQKIYNFINTQKYLKEGVFLIVILFSSCSYGQKVYVTKTGEKYHTYKCRFLKYSKKEIELDKAVYFGYLPCKVCKPLSVKKLHKEVRQSESQKLKIKSFGTQRVDLKRRLSVQCSGKTKSRRRCKRKTKNASGKCYQHE
;
A
#
# COMPACT_ATOMS: atom_id res chain seq x y z
N MET A 1 41.65 -28.55 -39.15
CA MET A 1 41.50 -28.33 -37.69
C MET A 1 40.98 -26.92 -37.35
N GLN A 2 41.64 -25.83 -37.78
CA GLN A 2 41.21 -24.44 -37.48
C GLN A 2 39.74 -24.10 -37.83
N LYS A 3 39.24 -24.58 -38.98
CA LYS A 3 37.87 -24.31 -39.45
C LYS A 3 36.79 -24.94 -38.57
N ILE A 4 37.04 -26.15 -38.07
CA ILE A 4 36.11 -26.88 -37.19
C ILE A 4 36.07 -26.21 -35.80
N TYR A 5 37.22 -25.77 -35.29
CA TYR A 5 37.32 -25.04 -34.04
C TYR A 5 36.54 -23.70 -34.08
N ASN A 6 36.73 -22.92 -35.14
CA ASN A 6 36.01 -21.65 -35.32
C ASN A 6 34.48 -21.85 -35.49
N PHE A 7 34.05 -22.95 -36.12
CA PHE A 7 32.63 -23.29 -36.29
C PHE A 7 31.97 -23.73 -34.98
N ILE A 8 32.65 -24.54 -34.17
CA ILE A 8 32.15 -24.95 -32.84
C ILE A 8 32.07 -23.73 -31.91
N ASN A 9 33.06 -22.84 -31.96
CA ASN A 9 33.10 -21.64 -31.11
C ASN A 9 32.00 -20.63 -31.51
N THR A 10 31.74 -20.42 -32.81
CA THR A 10 30.63 -19.55 -33.28
C THR A 10 29.25 -20.10 -32.91
N GLN A 11 29.04 -21.41 -32.99
CA GLN A 11 27.80 -22.06 -32.50
C GLN A 11 27.64 -21.92 -30.98
N LYS A 12 28.75 -21.90 -30.24
CA LYS A 12 28.77 -21.69 -28.79
C LYS A 12 28.37 -20.26 -28.43
N TYR A 13 28.97 -19.24 -29.06
CA TYR A 13 28.59 -17.83 -28.86
C TYR A 13 27.16 -17.52 -29.30
N LEU A 14 26.66 -18.19 -30.35
CA LEU A 14 25.25 -18.09 -30.76
C LEU A 14 24.30 -18.61 -29.66
N LYS A 15 24.60 -19.75 -29.03
CA LYS A 15 23.75 -20.33 -27.97
C LYS A 15 23.84 -19.54 -26.65
N GLU A 16 25.04 -19.18 -26.22
CA GLU A 16 25.25 -18.39 -25.00
C GLU A 16 24.68 -16.97 -25.15
N GLY A 17 24.80 -16.37 -26.34
CA GLY A 17 24.24 -15.06 -26.65
C GLY A 17 22.71 -15.04 -26.68
N VAL A 18 22.08 -16.05 -27.29
CA VAL A 18 20.61 -16.17 -27.30
C VAL A 18 20.05 -16.40 -25.89
N PHE A 19 20.74 -17.18 -25.05
CA PHE A 19 20.34 -17.40 -23.66
C PHE A 19 20.38 -16.09 -22.84
N LEU A 20 21.42 -15.27 -23.00
CA LEU A 20 21.50 -13.95 -22.37
C LEU A 20 20.41 -12.98 -22.87
N ILE A 21 20.05 -13.03 -24.15
CA ILE A 21 18.97 -12.21 -24.70
C ILE A 21 17.61 -12.62 -24.12
N VAL A 22 17.32 -13.91 -23.99
CA VAL A 22 16.07 -14.41 -23.38
C VAL A 22 15.93 -14.00 -21.91
N ILE A 23 17.05 -13.98 -21.17
CA ILE A 23 17.09 -13.50 -19.77
C ILE A 23 16.75 -12.01 -19.69
N LEU A 24 17.22 -11.19 -20.63
CA LEU A 24 16.92 -9.75 -20.67
C LEU A 24 15.45 -9.46 -21.02
N PHE A 25 14.81 -10.29 -21.85
CA PHE A 25 13.40 -10.09 -22.25
C PHE A 25 12.37 -10.53 -21.20
N SER A 26 12.74 -11.31 -20.18
CA SER A 26 11.79 -11.99 -19.29
C SER A 26 11.21 -11.14 -18.14
N SER A 27 11.55 -9.85 -18.04
CA SER A 27 11.17 -9.02 -16.88
C SER A 27 9.85 -8.25 -17.07
N CYS A 28 8.76 -8.92 -17.45
CA CYS A 28 7.43 -8.29 -17.51
C CYS A 28 6.69 -8.48 -16.17
N SER A 29 6.61 -7.43 -15.35
CA SER A 29 5.84 -7.45 -14.11
C SER A 29 4.36 -7.14 -14.37
N TYR A 30 3.45 -8.04 -13.98
CA TYR A 30 2.01 -7.85 -14.07
C TYR A 30 1.45 -7.33 -12.74
N GLY A 31 0.96 -6.08 -12.74
CA GLY A 31 0.34 -5.46 -11.56
C GLY A 31 -1.08 -5.97 -11.28
N GLN A 32 -1.49 -5.98 -10.01
CA GLN A 32 -2.84 -6.35 -9.61
C GLN A 32 -3.86 -5.31 -10.10
N LYS A 33 -4.92 -5.77 -10.79
CA LYS A 33 -5.99 -4.89 -11.29
C LYS A 33 -7.18 -4.83 -10.33
N VAL A 34 -7.73 -3.63 -10.17
CA VAL A 34 -8.94 -3.34 -9.38
C VAL A 34 -9.89 -2.43 -10.15
N TYR A 35 -11.10 -2.23 -9.64
CA TYR A 35 -12.15 -1.50 -10.34
C TYR A 35 -12.64 -0.30 -9.54
N VAL A 36 -12.86 0.81 -10.21
CA VAL A 36 -13.44 2.03 -9.64
C VAL A 36 -14.72 2.40 -10.40
N THR A 37 -15.64 3.05 -9.71
CA THR A 37 -16.85 3.66 -10.30
C THR A 37 -16.56 5.08 -10.76
N LYS A 38 -17.30 5.62 -11.75
CA LYS A 38 -17.08 6.98 -12.27
C LYS A 38 -17.13 8.09 -11.21
N THR A 39 -17.96 7.93 -10.18
CA THR A 39 -18.23 8.95 -9.16
C THR A 39 -17.74 8.58 -7.75
N GLY A 40 -17.13 7.41 -7.58
CA GLY A 40 -16.84 6.86 -6.25
C GLY A 40 -15.38 7.01 -5.85
N GLU A 41 -15.15 7.30 -4.57
CA GLU A 41 -13.82 7.42 -3.95
C GLU A 41 -13.21 6.07 -3.56
N LYS A 42 -13.82 4.95 -3.96
CA LYS A 42 -13.43 3.61 -3.53
C LYS A 42 -13.08 2.71 -4.70
N TYR A 43 -12.13 1.81 -4.46
CA TYR A 43 -11.82 0.72 -5.37
C TYR A 43 -12.46 -0.60 -4.88
N HIS A 44 -12.75 -1.47 -5.83
CA HIS A 44 -13.64 -2.61 -5.72
C HIS A 44 -13.06 -3.83 -6.43
N THR A 45 -13.56 -5.02 -6.11
CA THR A 45 -13.35 -6.24 -6.91
C THR A 45 -14.32 -6.28 -8.10
N TYR A 46 -14.00 -7.04 -9.14
CA TYR A 46 -14.82 -7.13 -10.36
C TYR A 46 -16.31 -7.43 -10.11
N LYS A 47 -16.60 -8.24 -9.08
CA LYS A 47 -17.96 -8.73 -8.74
C LYS A 47 -18.70 -7.82 -7.74
N CYS A 48 -18.23 -6.61 -7.46
CA CYS A 48 -18.86 -5.77 -6.46
C CYS A 48 -20.19 -5.16 -6.95
N ARG A 49 -21.24 -5.24 -6.12
CA ARG A 49 -22.61 -4.78 -6.46
C ARG A 49 -22.70 -3.30 -6.92
N PHE A 50 -21.76 -2.46 -6.47
CA PHE A 50 -21.73 -1.03 -6.81
C PHE A 50 -21.19 -0.75 -8.22
N LEU A 51 -20.59 -1.75 -8.88
CA LEU A 51 -20.08 -1.64 -10.25
C LEU A 51 -21.15 -1.94 -11.32
N LYS A 52 -22.43 -2.05 -10.94
CA LYS A 52 -23.53 -2.41 -11.85
C LYS A 52 -23.65 -1.44 -13.03
N TYR A 53 -23.47 -0.15 -12.78
CA TYR A 53 -23.70 0.92 -13.77
C TYR A 53 -22.41 1.52 -14.34
N SER A 54 -21.29 1.42 -13.62
CA SER A 54 -20.00 1.88 -14.10
C SER A 54 -18.87 1.02 -13.56
N LYS A 55 -17.94 0.62 -14.44
CA LYS A 55 -16.79 -0.20 -14.10
C LYS A 55 -15.59 0.30 -14.92
N LYS A 56 -14.63 0.90 -14.24
CA LYS A 56 -13.34 1.31 -14.83
C LYS A 56 -12.23 0.50 -14.17
N GLU A 57 -11.42 -0.16 -14.98
CA GLU A 57 -10.26 -0.92 -14.52
C GLU A 57 -9.07 0.01 -14.28
N ILE A 58 -8.34 -0.23 -13.19
CA ILE A 58 -7.14 0.52 -12.80
C ILE A 58 -6.19 -0.42 -12.03
N GLU A 59 -4.89 -0.19 -12.11
CA GLU A 59 -3.93 -0.90 -11.25
C GLU A 59 -4.13 -0.53 -9.77
N LEU A 60 -3.93 -1.50 -8.88
CA LEU A 60 -4.10 -1.30 -7.44
C LEU A 60 -3.21 -0.18 -6.92
N ASP A 61 -1.94 -0.14 -7.36
CA ASP A 61 -0.99 0.87 -6.90
C ASP A 61 -1.40 2.27 -7.33
N LYS A 62 -1.88 2.42 -8.57
CA LYS A 62 -2.45 3.67 -9.08
C LYS A 62 -3.69 4.07 -8.28
N ALA A 63 -4.58 3.14 -7.97
CA ALA A 63 -5.76 3.43 -7.15
C ALA A 63 -5.36 3.95 -5.76
N VAL A 64 -4.35 3.35 -5.12
CA VAL A 64 -3.85 3.84 -3.83
C VAL A 64 -3.16 5.20 -3.96
N TYR A 65 -2.35 5.40 -5.01
CA TYR A 65 -1.68 6.66 -5.30
C TYR A 65 -2.68 7.82 -5.48
N PHE A 66 -3.78 7.59 -6.19
CA PHE A 66 -4.86 8.56 -6.35
C PHE A 66 -5.75 8.72 -5.10
N GLY A 67 -5.47 8.01 -4.00
CA GLY A 67 -6.19 8.15 -2.73
C GLY A 67 -7.51 7.37 -2.65
N TYR A 68 -7.78 6.46 -3.58
CA TYR A 68 -8.98 5.62 -3.49
C TYR A 68 -8.90 4.69 -2.28
N LEU A 69 -10.02 4.54 -1.58
CA LEU A 69 -10.13 3.67 -0.41
C LEU A 69 -10.66 2.28 -0.77
N PRO A 70 -10.28 1.21 -0.06
CA PRO A 70 -10.84 -0.11 -0.30
C PRO A 70 -12.32 -0.15 0.03
N CYS A 71 -13.11 -0.78 -0.84
CA CYS A 71 -14.52 -1.02 -0.54
C CYS A 71 -14.71 -1.96 0.65
N LYS A 72 -15.45 -1.52 1.67
CA LYS A 72 -15.75 -2.31 2.88
C LYS A 72 -16.62 -3.55 2.61
N VAL A 73 -17.41 -3.53 1.53
CA VAL A 73 -18.33 -4.62 1.19
C VAL A 73 -17.58 -5.75 0.48
N CYS A 74 -16.89 -5.41 -0.61
CA CYS A 74 -16.14 -6.41 -1.38
C CYS A 74 -14.75 -6.72 -0.77
N LYS A 75 -14.30 -5.95 0.24
CA LYS A 75 -13.03 -6.14 0.97
C LYS A 75 -11.85 -6.55 0.06
N PRO A 76 -11.55 -5.76 -1.00
CA PRO A 76 -10.45 -6.09 -1.89
C PRO A 76 -9.13 -6.14 -1.12
N LEU A 77 -8.19 -6.96 -1.58
CA LEU A 77 -6.84 -7.03 -1.00
C LEU A 77 -6.26 -5.61 -0.95
N SER A 78 -5.86 -5.20 0.26
CA SER A 78 -5.31 -3.87 0.49
C SER A 78 -3.80 -3.94 0.53
N VAL A 79 -3.16 -2.89 0.04
CA VAL A 79 -1.69 -2.75 -0.03
C VAL A 79 -1.03 -3.00 1.34
N LYS A 80 -1.72 -2.70 2.46
CA LYS A 80 -1.25 -3.04 3.83
C LYS A 80 -1.04 -4.53 4.08
N LYS A 81 -1.84 -5.40 3.46
CA LYS A 81 -1.70 -6.85 3.59
C LYS A 81 -0.58 -7.37 2.69
N LEU A 82 -0.47 -6.82 1.48
CA LEU A 82 0.58 -7.17 0.52
C LEU A 82 1.99 -6.88 1.06
N HIS A 83 2.20 -5.69 1.64
CA HIS A 83 3.49 -5.37 2.29
C HIS A 83 3.77 -6.14 3.58
N LYS A 84 2.83 -6.97 4.09
CA LYS A 84 3.06 -7.79 5.27
C LYS A 84 3.65 -9.15 4.90
N GLU A 85 3.33 -9.67 3.71
CA GLU A 85 3.87 -10.93 3.18
C GLU A 85 5.25 -10.69 2.52
N VAL A 86 5.43 -9.60 1.78
CA VAL A 86 6.73 -9.22 1.19
C VAL A 86 7.79 -8.88 2.27
N ARG A 87 7.36 -8.39 3.43
CA ARG A 87 8.27 -8.07 4.54
C ARG A 87 8.86 -9.29 5.26
N GLN A 88 8.33 -10.50 5.04
CA GLN A 88 8.90 -11.70 5.64
C GLN A 88 10.12 -12.23 4.85
N SER A 89 10.30 -11.83 3.58
CA SER A 89 11.42 -12.27 2.73
C SER A 89 12.57 -11.27 2.57
N GLU A 90 12.41 -9.99 2.96
CA GLU A 90 13.45 -8.95 2.86
C GLU A 90 14.11 -8.63 4.22
N SER A 91 14.32 -9.66 5.02
CA SER A 91 15.09 -9.56 6.25
C SER A 91 16.58 -9.51 5.93
N GLN A 92 17.08 -8.41 5.35
CA GLN A 92 18.45 -7.95 5.52
C GLN A 92 18.68 -6.54 4.94
N LYS A 93 18.86 -5.58 5.88
CA LYS A 93 19.68 -4.35 5.75
C LYS A 93 19.11 -3.28 4.78
N LEU A 94 18.47 -2.21 5.27
CA LEU A 94 19.15 -1.06 5.88
C LEU A 94 18.18 -0.25 6.76
N LYS A 95 18.68 0.16 7.94
CA LYS A 95 18.05 1.14 8.83
C LYS A 95 17.90 2.48 8.10
N ILE A 96 16.74 2.74 7.51
CA ILE A 96 16.34 4.12 7.21
C ILE A 96 15.54 4.62 8.41
N LYS A 97 16.18 5.54 9.14
CA LYS A 97 15.63 6.29 10.27
C LYS A 97 14.26 6.84 9.86
N SER A 98 13.24 6.54 10.64
CA SER A 98 11.87 6.97 10.43
C SER A 98 11.82 8.50 10.36
N PHE A 99 11.76 9.01 9.13
CA PHE A 99 11.41 10.39 8.80
C PHE A 99 10.01 10.62 9.36
N GLY A 100 9.97 11.21 10.56
CA GLY A 100 8.74 11.64 11.20
C GLY A 100 8.17 12.79 10.40
N THR A 101 7.24 12.50 9.50
CA THR A 101 6.48 13.53 8.80
C THR A 101 5.05 13.52 9.31
N GLN A 102 4.85 14.41 10.27
CA GLN A 102 3.64 15.19 10.52
C GLN A 102 2.32 14.41 10.54
N ARG A 103 2.07 13.75 11.68
CA ARG A 103 0.70 13.54 12.19
C ARG A 103 0.12 14.87 12.67
N VAL A 104 -0.05 15.82 11.77
CA VAL A 104 -0.74 17.07 12.06
C VAL A 104 -2.08 17.00 11.34
N ASP A 105 -3.16 17.03 12.13
CA ASP A 105 -4.50 17.52 11.74
C ASP A 105 -5.63 16.63 11.20
N LEU A 106 -5.52 15.30 11.14
CA LEU A 106 -6.72 14.44 10.97
C LEU A 106 -7.11 13.58 12.18
N LYS A 107 -6.54 13.86 13.36
CA LYS A 107 -6.91 13.20 14.64
C LYS A 107 -7.60 14.16 15.62
N ARG A 108 -8.25 15.22 15.15
CA ARG A 108 -8.98 16.19 15.99
C ARG A 108 -10.50 16.21 15.78
N ARG A 109 -11.06 15.15 15.15
CA ARG A 109 -12.53 14.96 15.06
C ARG A 109 -13.07 13.91 16.03
N LEU A 110 -12.20 13.19 16.74
CA LEU A 110 -12.62 12.18 17.70
C LEU A 110 -12.65 12.80 19.09
N SER A 111 -13.79 12.68 19.78
CA SER A 111 -13.91 13.12 21.16
C SER A 111 -13.10 12.17 22.05
N VAL A 112 -12.05 12.71 22.67
CA VAL A 112 -11.16 11.97 23.58
C VAL A 112 -11.60 12.18 25.03
N GLN A 113 -11.33 11.22 25.91
CA GLN A 113 -11.65 11.40 27.33
C GLN A 113 -10.74 12.44 27.97
N CYS A 114 -11.31 13.30 28.82
CA CYS A 114 -10.61 14.32 29.58
C CYS A 114 -9.49 13.71 30.44
N SER A 115 -8.31 14.33 30.42
CA SER A 115 -7.15 13.93 31.22
C SER A 115 -7.19 14.42 32.67
N GLY A 116 -8.12 15.33 33.02
CA GLY A 116 -8.23 15.93 34.37
C GLY A 116 -8.68 14.96 35.47
N LYS A 117 -8.39 15.32 36.73
CA LYS A 117 -8.86 14.64 37.94
C LYS A 117 -9.80 15.56 38.71
N THR A 118 -10.87 14.99 39.28
CA THR A 118 -11.82 15.72 40.14
C THR A 118 -11.23 16.01 41.52
N LYS A 119 -11.89 16.85 42.33
CA LYS A 119 -11.50 17.13 43.74
C LYS A 119 -11.34 15.85 44.58
N SER A 120 -12.12 14.81 44.28
CA SER A 120 -12.01 13.47 44.88
C SER A 120 -10.85 12.60 44.33
N ARG A 121 -9.93 13.18 43.53
CA ARG A 121 -8.82 12.53 42.83
C ARG A 121 -9.20 11.43 41.82
N ARG A 122 -10.49 11.24 41.55
CA ARG A 122 -10.98 10.33 40.50
C ARG A 122 -10.82 10.93 39.10
N ARG A 123 -10.50 10.09 38.11
CA ARG A 123 -10.34 10.50 36.71
C ARG A 123 -11.64 11.08 36.14
N CYS A 124 -11.54 12.18 35.40
CA CYS A 124 -12.68 12.79 34.74
C CYS A 124 -13.23 11.86 33.64
N LYS A 125 -14.54 11.63 33.65
CA LYS A 125 -15.22 10.76 32.66
C LYS A 125 -15.72 11.52 31.43
N ARG A 126 -15.66 12.87 31.45
CA ARG A 126 -16.13 13.73 30.36
C ARG A 126 -15.25 13.57 29.12
N LYS A 127 -15.82 13.71 27.93
CA LYS A 127 -15.08 13.75 26.66
C LYS A 127 -14.86 15.20 26.22
N THR A 128 -13.80 15.45 25.45
CA THR A 128 -13.43 16.76 24.95
C THR A 128 -12.85 16.65 23.53
N LYS A 129 -12.99 17.72 22.76
CA LYS A 129 -12.35 17.91 21.45
C LYS A 129 -11.22 18.96 21.53
N ASN A 130 -10.98 19.53 22.71
CA ASN A 130 -9.99 20.58 22.91
C ASN A 130 -8.58 20.04 22.69
N ALA A 131 -7.70 20.86 22.12
CA ALA A 131 -6.32 20.50 21.82
C ALA A 131 -5.53 20.08 23.08
N SER A 132 -5.88 20.66 24.24
CA SER A 132 -5.27 20.33 25.54
C SER A 132 -5.65 18.95 26.10
N GLY A 133 -6.67 18.28 25.53
CA GLY A 133 -7.20 17.03 26.08
C GLY A 133 -7.93 17.19 27.41
N LYS A 134 -8.23 18.42 27.84
CA LYS A 134 -9.03 18.73 29.02
C LYS A 134 -10.43 19.24 28.64
N CYS A 135 -11.43 19.01 29.50
CA CYS A 135 -12.77 19.59 29.33
C CYS A 135 -12.87 20.94 30.07
N TYR A 136 -13.94 21.69 29.83
CA TYR A 136 -14.20 23.03 30.40
C TYR A 136 -14.18 23.14 31.94
N GLN A 137 -14.10 22.01 32.67
CA GLN A 137 -13.99 21.97 34.14
C GLN A 137 -12.54 21.81 34.62
N HIS A 138 -11.60 21.64 33.69
CA HIS A 138 -10.22 21.31 33.97
C HIS A 138 -9.21 22.13 33.15
N GLU A 139 -9.65 23.16 32.42
CA GLU A 139 -8.79 23.99 31.54
C GLU A 139 -7.51 24.45 32.25
#